data_AF-A0A9C6TVC3-F1
#
_entry.id   AF-A0A9C6TVC3-F1
#
_cell.length_a   1.000
_cell.length_b   1.000
_cell.length_c   1.000
_cell.angle_alpha   90.00
_cell.angle_beta   90.00
_cell.angle_gamma   90.00
#
_symmetry.space_group_name_H-M   'P 1'
#
loop_
_entity.id
_entity.type
_entity.pdbx_description
1 polymer ?
#
loop_
_entity_poly.entity_id
_entity_poly.type
_entity_poly.pdbx_seq_one_letter_code
_entity_poly.pdbx_strand_id
1 'polypeptide(L)'
;MHAMMFLEQKYNLMFCFFLALLPFASVGQSHKNISLGSSHTAQAGNSTWAVSPSGNFAVGFQQIEENGFLLSIWFNQIPERTIVWSANGGNLAPKGSKVELTSDGFFLLNDPTGNRIWSAGSSGSGTSHAAMVDTGNFVLASQSTEYLWQSFDHPTDTILPGQVLNQPSTLVSRYLETNY
;
A
#
# COMPACT_ATOMS: atom_id res chain seq x y z
N MET A 1 -60.05 7.73 1.92
CA MET A 1 -58.79 8.41 1.53
C MET A 1 -57.93 8.86 2.71
N HIS A 2 -58.47 9.08 3.92
CA HIS A 2 -57.68 9.50 5.09
C HIS A 2 -56.94 8.36 5.84
N ALA A 3 -57.40 7.12 5.76
CA ALA A 3 -56.78 6.00 6.49
C ALA A 3 -55.51 5.41 5.81
N MET A 4 -55.37 5.58 4.48
CA MET A 4 -54.26 5.02 3.70
C MET A 4 -52.96 5.84 3.85
N MET A 5 -53.08 7.13 4.20
CA MET A 5 -51.95 8.04 4.38
C MET A 5 -51.17 7.76 5.68
N PHE A 6 -51.82 7.18 6.69
CA PHE A 6 -51.20 6.87 7.99
C PHE A 6 -50.37 5.58 7.97
N LEU A 7 -50.64 4.61 7.09
CA LEU A 7 -49.80 3.41 6.97
C LEU A 7 -48.48 3.74 6.24
N GLU A 8 -48.53 4.47 5.13
CA GLU A 8 -47.35 4.93 4.37
C GLU A 8 -46.35 5.70 5.25
N GLN A 9 -46.84 6.57 6.13
CA GLN A 9 -46.00 7.37 7.03
C GLN A 9 -45.28 6.52 8.09
N LYS A 10 -45.89 5.41 8.52
CA LYS A 10 -45.37 4.54 9.58
C LYS A 10 -44.23 3.64 9.08
N TYR A 11 -44.30 3.17 7.83
CA TYR A 11 -43.23 2.38 7.22
C TYR A 11 -42.02 3.24 6.81
N ASN A 12 -42.25 4.47 6.35
CA ASN A 12 -41.18 5.41 6.01
C ASN A 12 -40.35 5.82 7.25
N LEU A 13 -41.02 6.05 8.39
CA LEU A 13 -40.35 6.39 9.64
C LEU A 13 -39.57 5.20 10.26
N MET A 14 -40.05 3.97 10.04
CA MET A 14 -39.38 2.75 10.51
C MET A 14 -38.14 2.38 9.68
N PHE A 15 -38.12 2.74 8.38
CA PHE A 15 -36.95 2.54 7.51
C PHE A 15 -35.78 3.45 7.88
N CYS A 16 -36.05 4.70 8.30
CA CYS A 16 -35.01 5.64 8.76
C CYS A 16 -34.32 5.17 10.06
N PHE A 17 -35.02 4.45 10.94
CA PHE A 17 -34.45 3.97 12.20
C PHE A 17 -33.47 2.79 12.02
N PHE A 18 -33.63 2.00 10.95
CA PHE A 18 -32.74 0.87 10.66
C PHE A 18 -31.39 1.30 10.07
N LEU A 19 -31.34 2.42 9.33
CA LEU A 19 -30.11 3.02 8.82
C LEU A 19 -29.27 3.72 9.91
N ALA A 20 -29.91 4.17 10.99
CA ALA A 20 -29.24 4.85 12.10
C ALA A 20 -28.55 3.89 13.09
N LEU A 21 -28.78 2.58 12.97
CA LEU A 21 -28.26 1.55 13.87
C LEU A 21 -27.10 0.72 13.29
N LEU A 22 -26.57 1.06 12.12
CA LEU A 22 -25.30 0.50 11.70
C LEU A 22 -24.19 1.14 12.56
N PRO A 23 -23.51 0.39 13.45
CA PRO A 23 -22.28 0.88 14.01
C PRO A 23 -21.28 0.90 12.85
N PHE A 24 -21.16 2.04 12.17
CA PHE A 24 -19.92 2.36 11.48
C PHE A 24 -18.89 2.60 12.59
N ALA A 25 -18.42 1.51 13.20
CA ALA A 25 -17.18 1.54 13.94
C ALA A 25 -16.08 1.77 12.90
N SER A 26 -15.86 3.03 12.54
CA SER A 26 -14.64 3.42 11.86
C SER A 26 -13.52 3.18 12.85
N VAL A 27 -12.84 2.04 12.74
CA VAL A 27 -11.50 1.89 13.30
C VAL A 27 -10.69 2.96 12.60
N GLY A 28 -10.43 4.08 13.30
CA GLY A 28 -9.59 5.14 12.78
C GLY A 28 -8.18 4.59 12.62
N GLN A 29 -7.85 4.10 11.42
CA GLN A 29 -6.48 3.77 11.08
C GLN A 29 -5.75 5.10 10.84
N SER A 30 -4.74 5.36 11.67
CA SER A 30 -3.89 6.54 11.49
C SER A 30 -3.08 6.36 10.21
N HIS A 31 -3.53 7.00 9.13
CA HIS A 31 -2.70 7.17 7.94
C HIS A 31 -1.42 7.90 8.31
N LYS A 32 -0.29 7.45 7.76
CA LYS A 32 1.02 8.00 8.07
C LYS A 32 1.86 8.10 6.80
N ASN A 33 2.19 9.34 6.43
CA ASN A 33 3.25 9.60 5.46
C ASN A 33 4.58 9.12 6.04
N ILE A 34 5.43 8.58 5.17
CA ILE A 34 6.80 8.21 5.51
C ILE A 34 7.66 9.46 5.29
N SER A 35 8.18 10.01 6.39
CA SER A 35 9.06 11.18 6.36
C SER A 35 10.49 10.79 5.94
N LEU A 36 11.22 11.74 5.36
CA LEU A 36 12.65 11.62 5.09
C LEU A 36 13.43 11.17 6.34
N GLY A 37 14.42 10.29 6.14
CA GLY A 37 15.21 9.64 7.18
C GLY A 37 14.51 8.50 7.93
N SER A 38 13.24 8.21 7.61
CA SER A 38 12.52 7.08 8.23
C SER A 38 12.95 5.76 7.60
N SER A 39 12.99 4.72 8.43
CA SER A 39 13.27 3.36 7.97
C SER A 39 12.35 2.33 8.64
N HIS A 40 12.29 1.15 8.03
CA HIS A 40 11.55 0.00 8.51
C HIS A 40 12.36 -1.26 8.23
N THR A 41 12.33 -2.24 9.14
CA THR A 41 13.22 -3.41 9.08
C THR A 41 12.41 -4.69 8.96
N ALA A 42 12.86 -5.62 8.13
CA ALA A 42 12.30 -6.96 8.00
C ALA A 42 12.56 -7.76 9.28
N GLN A 43 11.50 -8.05 10.03
CA GLN A 43 11.51 -8.87 11.25
C GLN A 43 10.77 -10.18 11.02
N ALA A 44 10.72 -11.06 12.02
CA ALA A 44 9.93 -12.29 11.90
C ALA A 44 8.44 -11.94 11.67
N GLY A 45 7.83 -12.58 10.68
CA GLY A 45 6.45 -12.33 10.27
C GLY A 45 6.28 -11.10 9.37
N ASN A 46 5.04 -10.91 8.92
CA ASN A 46 4.65 -9.78 8.07
C ASN A 46 4.59 -8.50 8.90
N SER A 47 5.15 -7.40 8.39
CA SER A 47 5.16 -6.11 9.07
C SER A 47 4.71 -4.97 8.15
N THR A 48 3.82 -4.12 8.67
CA THR A 48 3.28 -2.97 7.93
C THR A 48 4.04 -1.71 8.29
N TRP A 49 4.43 -0.92 7.28
CA TRP A 49 5.08 0.37 7.49
C TRP A 49 4.11 1.54 7.35
N ALA A 50 3.30 1.53 6.29
CA ALA A 50 2.28 2.54 6.04
C ALA A 50 1.02 1.90 5.45
N VAL A 51 -0.11 2.56 5.69
CA VAL A 51 -1.45 2.15 5.25
C VAL A 51 -2.10 3.35 4.56
N SER A 52 -2.85 3.11 3.49
CA SER A 52 -3.60 4.15 2.79
C SER A 52 -4.69 4.79 3.67
N PRO A 53 -5.14 6.03 3.39
CA PRO A 53 -6.18 6.69 4.17
C PRO A 53 -7.47 5.87 4.35
N SER A 54 -7.88 5.15 3.33
CA SER A 54 -9.04 4.23 3.35
C SER A 54 -8.79 2.93 4.11
N GLY A 55 -7.55 2.60 4.42
CA GLY A 55 -7.19 1.32 5.02
C GLY A 55 -7.13 0.14 4.05
N ASN A 56 -7.41 0.35 2.76
CA ASN A 56 -7.53 -0.73 1.76
C ASN A 56 -6.20 -1.27 1.27
N PHE A 57 -5.15 -0.45 1.26
CA PHE A 57 -3.83 -0.82 0.81
C PHE A 57 -2.79 -0.56 1.89
N ALA A 58 -1.77 -1.40 1.93
CA ALA A 58 -0.66 -1.24 2.84
C ALA A 58 0.66 -1.60 2.16
N VAL A 59 1.75 -1.01 2.65
CA VAL A 59 3.12 -1.26 2.22
C VAL A 59 3.98 -1.68 3.40
N GLY A 60 4.88 -2.62 3.17
CA GLY A 60 5.81 -3.13 4.18
C GLY A 60 6.46 -4.45 3.78
N PHE A 61 6.89 -5.23 4.76
CA PHE A 61 7.52 -6.54 4.51
C PHE A 61 6.52 -7.68 4.63
N GLN A 62 6.47 -8.51 3.58
CA GLN A 62 5.83 -9.82 3.57
C GLN A 62 6.90 -10.90 3.65
N GLN A 63 6.73 -11.83 4.58
CA GLN A 63 7.60 -12.99 4.75
C GLN A 63 7.16 -14.08 3.77
N ILE A 64 8.02 -14.43 2.83
CA ILE A 64 7.76 -15.48 1.83
C ILE A 64 8.40 -16.81 2.25
N GLU A 65 9.57 -16.74 2.88
CA GLU A 65 10.32 -17.88 3.40
C GLU A 65 10.77 -17.60 4.85
N GLU A 66 11.31 -18.60 5.56
CA GLU A 66 11.71 -18.46 6.97
C GLU A 66 12.60 -17.23 7.24
N ASN A 67 13.45 -16.85 6.27
CA ASN A 67 14.29 -15.66 6.35
C ASN A 67 14.27 -14.79 5.08
N GLY A 68 13.29 -14.98 4.20
CA GLY A 68 13.18 -14.28 2.92
C GLY A 68 11.94 -13.39 2.84
N PHE A 69 12.15 -12.12 2.50
CA PHE A 69 11.12 -11.08 2.54
C PHE A 69 10.97 -10.32 1.23
N LEU A 70 9.74 -9.91 0.93
CA LEU A 70 9.44 -8.92 -0.08
C LEU A 70 9.03 -7.61 0.56
N LEU A 71 9.61 -6.51 0.08
CA LEU A 71 9.02 -5.20 0.23
C LEU A 71 7.88 -5.08 -0.78
N SER A 72 6.65 -5.04 -0.29
CA SER A 72 5.45 -5.24 -1.11
C SER A 72 4.29 -4.33 -0.73
N ILE A 73 3.35 -4.20 -1.68
CA ILE A 73 2.03 -3.60 -1.49
C ILE A 73 1.00 -4.72 -1.54
N TRP A 74 0.01 -4.69 -0.64
CA TRP A 74 -1.07 -5.68 -0.59
C TRP A 74 -2.44 -5.07 -0.28
N PHE A 75 -3.50 -5.82 -0.58
CA PHE A 75 -4.86 -5.53 -0.08
C PHE A 75 -4.93 -5.78 1.42
N ASN A 76 -5.03 -4.71 2.20
CA ASN A 76 -4.87 -4.75 3.65
C ASN A 76 -6.11 -5.26 4.41
N GLN A 77 -7.29 -5.20 3.78
CA GLN A 77 -8.54 -5.70 4.35
C GLN A 77 -8.79 -7.19 4.02
N ILE A 78 -7.91 -7.81 3.23
CA ILE A 78 -7.96 -9.24 2.90
C ILE A 78 -7.04 -9.99 3.87
N PRO A 79 -7.54 -10.98 4.65
CA PRO A 79 -6.74 -11.71 5.63
C PRO A 79 -5.46 -12.33 5.06
N GLU A 80 -5.54 -12.84 3.83
CA GLU A 80 -4.44 -13.45 3.09
C GLU A 80 -3.37 -12.43 2.64
N ARG A 81 -3.67 -11.12 2.70
CA ARG A 81 -2.78 -10.02 2.29
C ARG A 81 -2.20 -10.21 0.89
N THR A 82 -3.09 -10.44 -0.08
CA THR A 82 -2.73 -10.61 -1.49
C THR A 82 -1.83 -9.47 -1.97
N ILE A 83 -0.60 -9.83 -2.35
CA ILE A 83 0.40 -8.91 -2.90
C ILE A 83 -0.04 -8.48 -4.29
N VAL A 84 0.03 -7.18 -4.56
CA VAL A 84 -0.31 -6.56 -5.86
C VAL A 84 0.89 -5.88 -6.51
N TRP A 85 1.98 -5.69 -5.75
CA TRP A 85 3.23 -5.12 -6.24
C TRP A 85 4.37 -5.49 -5.29
N SER A 86 5.58 -5.68 -5.80
CA SER A 86 6.79 -5.90 -5.00
C SER A 86 8.01 -5.22 -5.60
N ALA A 87 8.84 -4.62 -4.75
CA ALA A 87 10.06 -3.93 -5.16
C ALA A 87 11.16 -4.90 -5.61
N ASN A 88 11.37 -5.96 -4.84
CA ASN A 88 12.49 -6.89 -4.99
C ASN A 88 12.04 -8.28 -5.45
N GLY A 89 11.16 -8.32 -6.46
CA GLY A 89 10.79 -9.57 -7.14
C GLY A 89 12.03 -10.32 -7.65
N GLY A 90 12.06 -11.62 -7.46
CA GLY A 90 13.12 -12.56 -7.82
C GLY A 90 14.32 -12.56 -6.88
N ASN A 91 14.39 -11.62 -5.92
CA ASN A 91 15.53 -11.45 -5.02
C ASN A 91 15.05 -11.15 -3.58
N LEU A 92 14.66 -12.20 -2.86
CA LEU A 92 14.15 -12.09 -1.50
C LEU A 92 15.18 -11.42 -0.57
N ALA A 93 14.71 -10.42 0.15
CA ALA A 93 15.53 -9.69 1.11
C ALA A 93 15.73 -10.56 2.37
N PRO A 94 16.98 -10.70 2.88
CA PRO A 94 17.23 -11.44 4.11
C PRO A 94 16.52 -10.80 5.31
N LYS A 95 16.23 -11.59 6.34
CA LYS A 95 15.82 -11.07 7.66
C LYS A 95 16.81 -10.01 8.16
N GLY A 96 16.30 -8.90 8.68
CA GLY A 96 17.10 -7.75 9.10
C GLY A 96 17.38 -6.73 8.00
N SER A 97 16.97 -7.00 6.75
CA SER A 97 17.02 -6.00 5.67
C SER A 97 16.22 -4.76 6.04
N LYS A 98 16.69 -3.59 5.61
CA LYS A 98 16.13 -2.30 5.98
C LYS A 98 15.68 -1.56 4.72
N VAL A 99 14.42 -1.15 4.70
CA VAL A 99 13.92 -0.15 3.75
C VAL A 99 14.02 1.23 4.38
N GLU A 100 14.45 2.23 3.63
CA GLU A 100 14.65 3.59 4.10
C GLU A 100 14.23 4.59 3.03
N LEU A 101 13.47 5.61 3.44
CA LEU A 101 13.36 6.85 2.68
C LEU A 101 14.47 7.76 3.19
N THR A 102 15.56 7.89 2.44
CA THR A 102 16.75 8.62 2.87
C THR A 102 16.47 10.12 2.97
N SER A 103 17.34 10.84 3.68
CA SER A 103 17.24 12.30 3.82
C SER A 103 17.40 13.05 2.49
N ASP A 104 18.06 12.45 1.50
CA ASP A 104 18.30 13.03 0.18
C ASP A 104 17.28 12.57 -0.89
N GLY A 105 16.29 11.77 -0.52
CA GLY A 105 15.11 11.47 -1.35
C GLY A 105 15.15 10.15 -2.11
N PHE A 106 16.06 9.23 -1.79
CA PHE A 106 16.00 7.86 -2.30
C PHE A 106 15.11 6.98 -1.45
N PHE A 107 14.45 6.04 -2.10
CA PHE A 107 13.78 4.93 -1.43
C PHE A 107 14.63 3.67 -1.64
N LEU A 108 15.34 3.24 -0.61
CA LEU A 108 16.35 2.18 -0.68
C LEU A 108 15.93 0.95 0.11
N LEU A 109 16.13 -0.23 -0.45
CA LEU A 109 16.10 -1.50 0.26
C LEU A 109 17.51 -2.07 0.28
N ASN A 110 18.07 -2.20 1.48
CA ASN A 110 19.40 -2.77 1.69
C ASN A 110 19.33 -4.03 2.55
N ASP A 111 20.24 -4.97 2.29
CA ASP A 111 20.45 -6.14 3.14
C ASP A 111 21.06 -5.76 4.50
N PRO A 112 21.15 -6.70 5.48
CA PRO A 112 21.70 -6.40 6.81
C PRO A 112 23.18 -5.98 6.80
N THR A 113 23.92 -6.27 5.73
CA THR A 113 25.32 -5.90 5.57
C THR A 113 25.51 -4.55 4.87
N GLY A 114 24.42 -3.95 4.39
CA GLY A 114 24.40 -2.66 3.71
C GLY A 114 24.44 -2.74 2.18
N ASN A 115 24.40 -3.93 1.57
CA ASN A 115 24.33 -4.02 0.12
C ASN A 115 22.93 -3.65 -0.38
N ARG A 116 22.87 -2.91 -1.47
CA ARG A 116 21.60 -2.50 -2.07
C ARG A 116 20.95 -3.64 -2.83
N ILE A 117 19.73 -3.99 -2.43
CA ILE A 117 18.86 -4.97 -3.11
C ILE A 117 18.04 -4.26 -4.19
N TRP A 118 17.46 -3.10 -3.84
CA TRP A 118 16.60 -2.35 -4.74
C TRP A 118 16.59 -0.85 -4.40
N SER A 119 16.24 0.00 -5.38
CA SER A 119 16.05 1.44 -5.16
C SER A 119 15.04 2.06 -6.11
N ALA A 120 14.39 3.11 -5.63
CA ALA A 120 13.61 4.06 -6.42
C ALA A 120 13.92 5.52 -6.03
N GLY A 121 13.44 6.44 -6.85
CA GLY A 121 13.71 7.87 -6.70
C GLY A 121 15.13 8.25 -7.10
N SER A 122 15.46 9.52 -6.86
CA SER A 122 16.78 10.08 -7.15
C SER A 122 17.17 11.11 -6.10
N SER A 123 18.48 11.20 -5.83
CA SER A 123 19.05 12.23 -4.95
C SER A 123 18.71 13.62 -5.47
N GLY A 124 18.28 14.52 -4.58
CA GLY A 124 18.00 15.91 -4.95
C GLY A 124 16.75 16.07 -5.83
N SER A 125 15.92 15.03 -5.97
CA SER A 125 14.63 15.07 -6.68
C SER A 125 13.62 16.06 -6.09
N GLY A 126 13.85 16.55 -4.86
CA GLY A 126 12.87 17.33 -4.11
C GLY A 126 11.83 16.47 -3.40
N THR A 127 12.05 15.15 -3.30
CA THR A 127 11.22 14.24 -2.50
C THR A 127 11.16 14.73 -1.07
N SER A 128 9.93 14.81 -0.53
CA SER A 128 9.65 15.32 0.81
C SER A 128 9.04 14.26 1.73
N HIS A 129 8.31 13.30 1.15
CA HIS A 129 7.73 12.17 1.85
C HIS A 129 7.40 11.05 0.85
N ALA A 130 7.15 9.85 1.37
CA ALA A 130 6.49 8.79 0.64
C ALA A 130 5.10 8.52 1.23
N ALA A 131 4.17 8.03 0.41
CA ALA A 131 2.82 7.76 0.83
C ALA A 131 2.23 6.56 0.10
N MET A 132 1.36 5.83 0.81
CA MET A 132 0.48 4.83 0.24
C MET A 132 -0.86 5.51 -0.01
N VAL A 133 -1.25 5.75 -1.26
CA VAL A 133 -2.53 6.42 -1.55
C VAL A 133 -3.66 5.42 -1.82
N ASP A 134 -4.91 5.90 -1.79
CA ASP A 134 -6.11 5.06 -1.83
C ASP A 134 -6.34 4.27 -3.12
N THR A 135 -5.63 4.64 -4.19
CA THR A 135 -5.65 3.88 -5.45
C THR A 135 -4.82 2.60 -5.39
N GLY A 136 -4.02 2.40 -4.33
CA GLY A 136 -3.02 1.34 -4.29
C GLY A 136 -1.68 1.75 -4.91
N ASN A 137 -1.51 3.03 -5.25
CA ASN A 137 -0.24 3.56 -5.73
C ASN A 137 0.65 4.00 -4.54
N PHE A 138 1.85 3.43 -4.45
CA PHE A 138 2.89 3.96 -3.56
C PHE A 138 3.71 5.03 -4.29
N VAL A 139 3.85 6.21 -3.68
CA VAL A 139 4.45 7.38 -4.33
C VAL A 139 5.56 7.99 -3.48
N LEU A 140 6.57 8.53 -4.15
CA LEU A 140 7.50 9.52 -3.59
C LEU A 140 7.04 10.90 -4.07
N ALA A 141 6.76 11.81 -3.14
CA ALA A 141 6.10 13.08 -3.44
C ALA A 141 6.91 14.30 -2.97
N SER A 142 6.85 15.36 -3.78
CA SER A 142 7.37 16.68 -3.43
C SER A 142 6.50 17.38 -2.38
N GLN A 143 6.95 18.52 -1.85
CA GLN A 143 6.14 19.33 -0.92
C GLN A 143 4.88 19.88 -1.59
N SER A 144 4.90 20.08 -2.91
CA SER A 144 3.73 20.50 -3.70
C SER A 144 2.84 19.32 -4.12
N THR A 145 3.04 18.13 -3.55
CA THR A 145 2.28 16.89 -3.81
C THR A 145 2.43 16.30 -5.21
N GLU A 146 3.41 16.78 -5.98
CA GLU A 146 3.79 16.18 -7.26
C GLU A 146 4.42 14.81 -7.04
N TYR A 147 4.03 13.82 -7.84
CA TYR A 147 4.61 12.48 -7.81
C TYR A 147 5.92 12.48 -8.59
N LEU A 148 7.02 12.31 -7.87
CA LEU A 148 8.38 12.26 -8.43
C LEU A 148 8.77 10.83 -8.81
N TRP A 149 8.14 9.85 -8.17
CA TRP A 149 8.20 8.44 -8.50
C TRP A 149 6.92 7.76 -8.05
N GLN A 150 6.46 6.73 -8.76
CA GLN A 150 5.28 5.98 -8.39
C GLN A 150 5.36 4.50 -8.80
N SER A 151 4.80 3.63 -7.97
CA SER A 151 4.76 2.17 -8.22
C SER A 151 3.99 1.81 -9.49
N PHE A 152 2.98 2.62 -9.86
CA PHE A 152 2.14 2.38 -11.04
C PHE A 152 2.91 2.40 -12.36
N ASP A 153 4.05 3.11 -12.42
CA ASP A 153 4.92 3.15 -13.61
C ASP A 153 5.87 1.92 -13.68
N HIS A 154 5.83 1.07 -12.67
CA HIS A 154 6.67 -0.13 -12.54
C HIS A 154 5.82 -1.36 -12.20
N PRO A 155 4.86 -1.76 -13.06
CA PRO A 155 3.97 -2.88 -12.75
C PRO A 155 4.73 -4.20 -12.60
N THR A 156 4.18 -5.12 -11.81
CA THR A 156 4.69 -6.50 -11.66
C THR A 156 3.84 -7.50 -12.44
N ASP A 157 2.92 -8.20 -11.78
CA ASP A 157 2.01 -9.21 -12.35
C ASP A 157 0.54 -8.78 -12.27
N THR A 158 0.26 -7.66 -11.62
CA THR A 158 -1.09 -7.16 -11.32
C THR A 158 -1.25 -5.72 -11.81
N ILE A 159 -2.40 -5.42 -12.42
CA ILE A 159 -2.82 -4.05 -12.75
C ILE A 159 -3.92 -3.66 -11.77
N LEU A 160 -3.81 -2.47 -11.16
CA LEU A 160 -4.84 -1.93 -10.27
C LEU A 160 -5.78 -0.95 -10.98
N PRO A 161 -7.02 -0.77 -10.47
CA PRO A 161 -7.92 0.26 -10.99
C PRO A 161 -7.28 1.65 -11.00
N GLY A 162 -7.39 2.36 -12.12
CA GLY A 162 -6.78 3.68 -12.30
C GLY A 162 -5.30 3.67 -12.69
N GLN A 163 -4.65 2.51 -12.75
CA GLN A 163 -3.31 2.37 -13.30
C GLN A 163 -3.35 2.45 -14.83
N VAL A 164 -2.50 3.30 -15.40
CA VAL A 164 -2.34 3.46 -16.85
C VAL A 164 -1.05 2.77 -17.27
N LEU A 165 -1.12 1.86 -18.24
CA LEU A 165 0.05 1.20 -18.82
C LEU A 165 0.60 2.03 -19.98
N ASN A 166 1.61 2.85 -19.69
CA ASN A 166 2.30 3.65 -20.70
C ASN A 166 3.37 2.80 -21.40
N GLN A 167 3.49 2.89 -22.73
CA GLN A 167 4.50 2.10 -23.44
C GLN A 167 5.90 2.74 -23.36
N PRO A 168 6.97 1.95 -23.13
CA PRO A 168 6.94 0.49 -22.92
C PRO A 168 6.62 0.13 -21.45
N SER A 169 5.63 -0.75 -21.25
CA SER A 169 5.32 -1.39 -19.96
C SER A 169 5.34 -2.90 -20.15
N THR A 170 5.88 -3.64 -19.18
CA THR A 170 5.92 -5.11 -19.19
C THR A 170 5.25 -5.63 -17.92
N LEU A 171 4.35 -6.59 -18.07
CA LEU A 171 3.81 -7.38 -16.97
C LEU A 171 4.45 -8.75 -16.99
N VAL A 172 4.94 -9.20 -15.85
CA VAL A 172 5.62 -10.50 -15.71
C VAL A 172 4.83 -11.34 -14.73
N SER A 173 4.24 -12.43 -15.20
CA SER A 173 3.52 -13.37 -14.34
C SER A 173 4.48 -14.09 -13.39
N ARG A 174 4.01 -14.36 -12.17
CA ARG A 174 4.70 -15.25 -11.24
C ARG A 174 4.76 -16.68 -11.78
N TYR A 175 5.87 -17.38 -11.50
CA TYR A 175 6.03 -18.79 -11.88
C TYR A 175 5.39 -19.76 -10.86
N LEU A 176 5.34 -19.37 -9.58
CA LEU A 176 4.72 -20.08 -8.45
C LEU A 176 4.18 -19.05 -7.45
N GLU A 177 3.31 -19.45 -6.52
CA GLU A 177 2.77 -18.54 -5.47
C GLU A 177 3.85 -17.86 -4.62
N THR A 178 5.01 -18.49 -4.48
CA THR A 178 6.17 -17.97 -3.74
C THR A 178 7.24 -17.34 -4.64
N ASN A 179 7.09 -17.41 -5.96
CA ASN A 179 8.06 -16.91 -6.94
C ASN A 179 7.56 -15.58 -7.50
N TYR A 180 7.78 -14.53 -6.71
CA TYR A 180 7.58 -13.13 -7.04
C TYR A 180 8.80 -12.56 -7.75
#